data_AF-A0A1M6MLR8-F1
#
_entry.id   AF-A0A1M6MLR8-F1
#
_cell.length_a   1.000
_cell.length_b   1.000
_cell.length_c   1.000
_cell.angle_alpha   90.00
_cell.angle_beta   90.00
_cell.angle_gamma   90.00
#
_symmetry.space_group_name_H-M   'P 1'
#
loop_
_entity.id
_entity.type
_entity.pdbx_description
1 polymer ?
#
loop_
_entity_poly.entity_id
_entity_poly.type
_entity_poly.pdbx_seq_one_letter_code
_entity_poly.pdbx_strand_id
1 'polypeptide(L)'
;MRNYSSLQLWLLGLWSVLGYGQETLDTYNPNNYTNGGDKKYTTAQISLQPIALIDVEPDMDNTVNFGIPEGGMEAGLPVSFNSVFEEATNNRLWLNFTYRAINNSNASIIVRTNQPVPKHIKIDVEIINTSDTGDFPKNPRRNKFKIDEKSQTIVWDFGNGYTGDGVNNGYQLEYTLHNKKGKSLPQDFRIIYEIITDKNGKKNKH
;
A
#
# COMPACT_ATOMS: atom_id res chain seq x y z
N MET A 1 64.04 90.80 36.09
CA MET A 1 64.90 90.11 37.08
C MET A 1 64.26 88.76 37.39
N ARG A 2 65.00 87.66 37.15
CA ARG A 2 64.96 86.29 37.74
C ARG A 2 63.59 85.56 37.81
N ASN A 3 63.35 84.51 36.99
CA ASN A 3 63.65 83.05 37.19
C ASN A 3 63.04 82.49 38.49
N TYR A 4 62.28 81.39 38.55
CA TYR A 4 62.58 79.96 38.29
C TYR A 4 61.28 79.20 37.88
N SER A 5 61.20 78.40 36.80
CA SER A 5 61.57 76.97 36.64
C SER A 5 61.06 76.01 37.72
N SER A 6 60.03 75.22 37.42
CA SER A 6 59.99 73.80 37.80
C SER A 6 59.29 72.95 36.74
N LEU A 7 60.09 72.07 36.17
CA LEU A 7 59.77 70.98 35.26
C LEU A 7 59.10 69.87 36.09
N GLN A 8 57.91 69.41 35.72
CA GLN A 8 57.37 68.15 36.26
C GLN A 8 57.13 67.13 35.16
N LEU A 9 57.55 65.92 35.51
CA LEU A 9 58.00 64.82 34.70
C LEU A 9 56.81 64.01 34.19
N TRP A 10 56.77 63.75 32.88
CA TRP A 10 55.82 62.80 32.28
C TRP A 10 56.14 61.38 32.80
N LEU A 11 55.27 60.83 33.64
CA LEU A 11 55.34 59.41 34.02
C LEU A 11 54.53 58.60 32.99
N LEU A 12 55.18 58.12 31.93
CA LEU A 12 54.62 57.12 31.03
C LEU A 12 54.62 55.76 31.74
N GLY A 13 53.50 55.41 32.37
CA GLY A 13 53.27 54.06 32.87
C GLY A 13 52.92 53.12 31.72
N LEU A 14 53.87 52.27 31.29
CA LEU A 14 53.56 51.14 30.41
C LEU A 14 52.79 50.09 31.21
N TRP A 15 51.49 49.99 30.98
CA TRP A 15 50.65 48.87 31.45
C TRP A 15 50.60 47.81 30.37
N SER A 16 51.42 46.75 30.48
CA SER A 16 51.18 45.53 29.72
C SER A 16 50.31 44.60 30.56
N VAL A 17 49.00 44.78 30.46
CA VAL A 17 48.04 43.77 30.96
C VAL A 17 48.06 42.63 29.95
N LEU A 18 48.83 41.57 30.22
CA LEU A 18 48.65 40.29 29.53
C LEU A 18 47.33 39.70 29.99
N GLY A 19 46.24 40.04 29.29
CA GLY A 19 44.95 39.40 29.47
C GLY A 19 45.03 37.97 28.94
N TYR A 20 45.14 36.98 29.83
CA TYR A 20 44.80 35.62 29.48
C TYR A 20 43.28 35.50 29.49
N GLY A 21 42.65 35.70 28.34
CA GLY A 21 41.30 35.20 28.11
C GLY A 21 41.40 33.71 27.82
N GLN A 22 41.13 32.85 28.80
CA GLN A 22 40.87 31.44 28.50
C GLN A 22 39.40 31.32 28.11
N GLU A 23 39.12 30.85 26.89
CA GLU A 23 37.77 30.51 26.47
C GLU A 23 37.39 29.14 27.06
N THR A 24 36.38 29.12 27.92
CA THR A 24 35.76 27.88 28.39
C THR A 24 34.67 27.49 27.39
N LEU A 25 34.92 26.44 26.62
CA LEU A 25 33.92 25.85 25.73
C LEU A 25 32.93 25.05 26.57
N ASP A 26 31.68 25.50 26.64
CA ASP A 26 30.59 24.71 27.20
C ASP A 26 30.22 23.59 26.22
N THR A 27 30.63 22.37 26.57
CA THR A 27 30.47 21.13 25.78
C THR A 27 29.04 20.58 25.80
N TYR A 28 28.14 21.17 26.60
CA TYR A 28 26.72 20.80 26.61
C TYR A 28 25.86 21.69 25.71
N ASN A 29 26.41 22.79 25.18
CA ASN A 29 25.71 23.66 24.25
C ASN A 29 26.12 23.37 22.79
N PRO A 30 25.27 22.70 22.00
CA PRO A 30 25.58 22.36 20.60
C PRO A 30 25.84 23.59 19.72
N ASN A 31 25.40 24.78 20.13
CA ASN A 31 25.67 26.03 19.40
C ASN A 31 27.13 26.50 19.54
N ASN A 32 27.83 26.09 20.60
CA ASN A 32 29.22 26.48 20.84
C ASN A 32 30.23 25.72 19.95
N TYR A 33 29.83 24.59 19.37
CA TYR A 33 30.60 23.89 18.33
C TYR A 33 30.62 24.66 17.00
N THR A 34 29.88 25.75 16.88
CA THR A 34 29.62 26.43 15.60
C THR A 34 30.36 27.76 15.42
N ASN A 35 31.31 28.10 16.30
CA ASN A 35 32.08 29.35 16.21
C ASN A 35 33.46 29.21 15.55
N GLY A 36 33.84 28.03 15.05
CA GLY A 36 35.08 27.84 14.29
C GLY A 36 34.91 26.86 13.13
N GLY A 37 34.99 27.37 11.89
CA GLY A 37 35.00 26.59 10.65
C GLY A 37 33.90 26.97 9.63
N ASP A 38 34.16 26.71 8.34
CA ASP A 38 33.19 26.87 7.24
C ASP A 38 31.97 25.97 7.47
N LYS A 39 30.81 26.58 7.78
CA LYS A 39 29.53 25.85 7.90
C LYS A 39 29.06 25.43 6.51
N LYS A 40 29.32 24.19 6.13
CA LYS A 40 28.84 23.61 4.88
C LYS A 40 27.57 22.79 5.14
N TYR A 41 26.45 23.22 4.55
CA TYR A 41 25.24 22.40 4.51
C TYR A 41 25.40 21.33 3.43
N THR A 42 25.00 20.10 3.75
CA THR A 42 24.82 19.03 2.76
C THR A 42 23.35 18.66 2.76
N THR A 43 22.67 18.90 1.64
CA THR A 43 21.28 18.47 1.47
C THR A 43 21.23 16.96 1.25
N ALA A 44 20.46 16.26 2.08
CA ALA A 44 20.07 14.87 1.84
C ALA A 44 18.63 14.86 1.32
N GLN A 45 18.39 14.15 0.22
CA GLN A 45 17.05 13.91 -0.31
C GLN A 45 16.70 12.44 -0.14
N ILE A 46 15.60 12.16 0.57
CA ILE A 46 15.00 10.83 0.65
C ILE A 46 13.72 10.87 -0.18
N SER A 47 13.66 10.03 -1.21
CA SER A 47 12.47 9.86 -2.04
C SER A 47 11.97 8.43 -1.93
N LEU A 48 10.70 8.26 -1.56
CA LEU A 48 10.04 6.97 -1.62
C LEU A 48 9.45 6.77 -3.03
N GLN A 49 9.65 5.58 -3.59
CA GLN A 49 9.12 5.19 -4.91
C GLN A 49 7.60 4.89 -4.83
N PRO A 50 6.87 4.91 -5.94
CA PRO A 50 5.48 4.47 -5.97
C PRO A 50 5.41 2.96 -5.71
N ILE A 51 4.34 2.54 -5.03
CA ILE A 51 4.11 1.16 -4.63
C ILE A 51 2.68 0.80 -5.02
N ALA A 52 2.48 -0.35 -5.64
CA ALA A 52 1.17 -0.93 -5.91
C ALA A 52 1.30 -2.44 -5.69
N LEU A 53 0.83 -2.89 -4.52
CA LEU A 53 0.79 -4.29 -4.13
C LEU A 53 -0.66 -4.67 -3.89
N ILE A 54 -1.03 -5.84 -4.37
CA ILE A 54 -2.37 -6.42 -4.21
C ILE A 54 -2.21 -7.90 -3.93
N ASP A 55 -3.01 -8.41 -3.01
CA ASP A 55 -2.97 -9.80 -2.60
C ASP A 55 -4.36 -10.34 -2.31
N VAL A 56 -4.56 -11.62 -2.59
CA VAL A 56 -5.79 -12.36 -2.29
C VAL A 56 -5.46 -13.39 -1.22
N GLU A 57 -5.78 -13.05 0.02
CA GLU A 57 -5.47 -13.83 1.21
C GLU A 57 -6.56 -14.88 1.50
N PRO A 58 -6.21 -16.16 1.57
CA PRO A 58 -7.12 -17.21 2.04
C PRO A 58 -7.09 -17.39 3.57
N ASP A 59 -8.24 -17.73 4.14
CA ASP A 59 -8.41 -17.88 5.60
C ASP A 59 -7.58 -19.03 6.23
N MET A 60 -7.47 -20.18 5.57
CA MET A 60 -6.72 -21.35 6.10
C MET A 60 -6.14 -22.28 5.03
N ASP A 61 -6.69 -22.27 3.82
CA ASP A 61 -6.29 -23.15 2.72
C ASP A 61 -6.34 -22.34 1.41
N ASN A 62 -5.29 -22.44 0.60
CA ASN A 62 -5.20 -21.79 -0.71
C ASN A 62 -6.14 -22.46 -1.75
N THR A 63 -6.88 -23.48 -1.33
CA THR A 63 -7.83 -24.21 -2.16
C THR A 63 -9.21 -23.58 -2.08
N VAL A 64 -9.69 -23.04 -3.20
CA VAL A 64 -11.10 -22.67 -3.36
C VAL A 64 -11.91 -23.94 -3.65
N ASN A 65 -12.35 -24.63 -2.58
CA ASN A 65 -13.26 -25.74 -2.70
C ASN A 65 -14.71 -25.24 -2.71
N PHE A 66 -15.49 -25.77 -3.64
CA PHE A 66 -16.92 -25.48 -3.83
C PHE A 66 -17.81 -26.62 -3.31
N GLY A 67 -17.27 -27.52 -2.50
CA GLY A 67 -18.04 -28.53 -1.77
C GLY A 67 -18.60 -29.65 -2.63
N ILE A 68 -17.92 -30.05 -3.71
CA ILE A 68 -18.30 -31.26 -4.45
C ILE A 68 -18.17 -32.45 -3.48
N PRO A 69 -19.24 -33.21 -3.18
CA PRO A 69 -19.16 -34.32 -2.24
C PRO A 69 -18.20 -35.38 -2.80
N GLU A 70 -17.14 -35.69 -2.07
CA GLU A 70 -16.24 -36.80 -2.40
C GLU A 70 -16.90 -38.19 -2.16
N GLY A 71 -18.08 -38.21 -1.53
CA GLY A 71 -18.82 -39.42 -1.19
C GLY A 71 -19.73 -39.92 -2.32
N GLY A 72 -19.55 -41.19 -2.72
CA GLY A 72 -20.48 -41.92 -3.59
C GLY A 72 -20.03 -42.14 -5.04
N MET A 73 -18.77 -41.85 -5.38
CA MET A 73 -18.25 -42.07 -6.73
C MET A 73 -17.61 -43.47 -6.86
N GLU A 74 -18.34 -44.40 -7.46
CA GLU A 74 -17.79 -45.68 -7.92
C GLU A 74 -17.05 -45.47 -9.25
N ALA A 75 -15.92 -46.17 -9.45
CA ALA A 75 -15.15 -46.08 -10.69
C ALA A 75 -16.04 -46.46 -11.90
N GLY A 76 -16.01 -45.63 -12.94
CA GLY A 76 -16.80 -45.86 -14.17
C GLY A 76 -18.19 -45.22 -14.18
N LEU A 77 -18.66 -44.63 -13.07
CA LEU A 77 -19.86 -43.78 -13.08
C LEU A 77 -19.50 -42.35 -13.49
N PRO A 78 -20.29 -41.70 -14.36
CA PRO A 78 -20.14 -40.27 -14.59
C PRO A 78 -20.41 -39.54 -13.27
N VAL A 79 -19.61 -38.52 -12.97
CA VAL A 79 -19.90 -37.60 -11.85
C VAL A 79 -21.28 -37.01 -12.11
N SER A 80 -22.27 -37.48 -11.34
CA SER A 80 -23.65 -37.06 -11.50
C SER A 80 -23.83 -35.73 -10.79
N PHE A 81 -23.75 -34.63 -11.55
CA PHE A 81 -24.17 -33.30 -11.09
C PHE A 81 -25.69 -33.19 -10.94
N ASN A 82 -26.43 -34.28 -11.12
CA ASN A 82 -27.88 -34.31 -10.95
C ASN A 82 -28.21 -34.38 -9.45
N SER A 83 -28.20 -33.22 -8.77
CA SER A 83 -29.16 -32.81 -7.72
C SER A 83 -28.58 -32.01 -6.55
N VAL A 84 -27.26 -31.81 -6.41
CA VAL A 84 -26.73 -31.20 -5.17
C VAL A 84 -26.15 -29.79 -5.31
N PHE A 85 -25.51 -29.40 -6.42
CA PHE A 85 -24.95 -28.03 -6.53
C PHE A 85 -25.05 -27.45 -7.95
N GLU A 86 -26.16 -26.78 -8.28
CA GLU A 86 -26.21 -25.88 -9.46
C GLU A 86 -25.32 -24.63 -9.27
N GLU A 87 -25.05 -24.31 -8.01
CA GLU A 87 -24.34 -23.14 -7.51
C GLU A 87 -23.58 -23.54 -6.25
N ALA A 88 -22.36 -23.05 -6.12
CA ALA A 88 -21.55 -23.22 -4.91
C ALA A 88 -20.84 -21.90 -4.59
N THR A 89 -20.75 -21.57 -3.30
CA THR A 89 -20.23 -20.28 -2.83
C THR A 89 -19.02 -20.45 -1.92
N ASN A 90 -18.05 -19.53 -2.02
CA ASN A 90 -16.91 -19.45 -1.11
C ASN A 90 -16.64 -17.98 -0.75
N ASN A 91 -16.66 -17.67 0.54
CA ASN A 91 -16.50 -16.31 1.08
C ASN A 91 -15.28 -16.18 2.01
N ARG A 92 -14.28 -17.05 1.85
CA ARG A 92 -13.12 -17.17 2.74
C ARG A 92 -11.88 -16.43 2.25
N LEU A 93 -12.05 -15.59 1.23
CA LEU A 93 -10.96 -14.83 0.61
C LEU A 93 -11.08 -13.36 0.98
N TRP A 94 -9.95 -12.74 1.31
CA TRP A 94 -9.84 -11.31 1.56
C TRP A 94 -8.90 -10.68 0.53
N LEU A 95 -9.27 -9.52 0.01
CA LEU A 95 -8.44 -8.75 -0.91
C LEU A 95 -7.74 -7.64 -0.14
N ASN A 96 -6.42 -7.74 -0.10
CA ASN A 96 -5.52 -6.80 0.56
C ASN A 96 -4.77 -5.97 -0.47
N PHE A 97 -4.45 -4.73 -0.12
CA PHE A 97 -3.60 -3.89 -0.98
C PHE A 97 -2.77 -2.89 -0.19
N THR A 98 -1.70 -2.44 -0.82
CA THR A 98 -0.97 -1.21 -0.47
C THR A 98 -0.75 -0.41 -1.74
N TYR A 99 -1.16 0.85 -1.73
CA TYR A 99 -1.01 1.74 -2.86
C TYR A 99 -0.44 3.09 -2.43
N ARG A 100 0.56 3.55 -3.18
CA ARG A 100 1.16 4.86 -3.04
C ARG A 100 1.60 5.38 -4.41
N ALA A 101 1.04 6.50 -4.82
CA ALA A 101 1.50 7.27 -5.96
C ALA A 101 2.42 8.42 -5.52
N ILE A 102 3.33 8.85 -6.40
CA ILE A 102 4.20 10.02 -6.17
C ILE A 102 3.38 11.31 -6.05
N ASN A 103 2.32 11.47 -6.86
CA ASN A 103 1.53 12.69 -6.98
C ASN A 103 0.11 12.57 -6.43
N ASN A 104 -0.12 11.64 -5.49
CA ASN A 104 -1.46 11.32 -4.97
C ASN A 104 -2.49 11.01 -6.08
N SER A 105 -2.04 10.40 -7.17
CA SER A 105 -2.92 9.97 -8.26
C SER A 105 -3.83 8.85 -7.78
N ASN A 106 -5.12 8.99 -8.06
CA ASN A 106 -6.10 7.95 -7.73
C ASN A 106 -5.88 6.69 -8.56
N ALA A 107 -6.40 5.59 -8.05
CA ALA A 107 -6.38 4.29 -8.68
C ALA A 107 -7.74 3.61 -8.54
N SER A 108 -7.88 2.52 -9.30
CA SER A 108 -9.01 1.61 -9.24
C SER A 108 -8.50 0.16 -9.16
N ILE A 109 -9.25 -0.71 -8.50
CA ILE A 109 -8.96 -2.15 -8.53
C ILE A 109 -9.89 -2.77 -9.55
N ILE A 110 -9.30 -3.52 -10.48
CA ILE A 110 -10.02 -4.30 -11.47
C ILE A 110 -9.81 -5.79 -11.24
N VAL A 111 -10.76 -6.59 -11.73
CA VAL A 111 -10.68 -8.04 -11.80
C VAL A 111 -11.02 -8.55 -13.20
N ARG A 112 -10.32 -9.59 -13.66
CA ARG A 112 -10.56 -10.27 -14.94
C ARG A 112 -10.07 -11.70 -14.91
N THR A 113 -10.46 -12.52 -15.89
CA THR A 113 -9.79 -13.80 -16.16
C THR A 113 -8.66 -13.63 -17.17
N ASN A 114 -7.68 -14.52 -17.14
CA ASN A 114 -6.60 -14.56 -18.15
C ASN A 114 -6.99 -15.29 -19.44
N GLN A 115 -8.08 -16.06 -19.39
CA GLN A 115 -8.59 -16.88 -20.48
C GLN A 115 -10.13 -16.85 -20.48
N PRO A 116 -10.79 -17.20 -21.59
CA PRO A 116 -12.23 -17.28 -21.64
C PRO A 116 -12.78 -18.29 -20.62
N VAL A 117 -13.82 -17.89 -19.87
CA VAL A 117 -14.57 -18.84 -19.03
C VAL A 117 -15.30 -19.84 -19.95
N PRO A 118 -15.11 -21.16 -19.80
CA PRO A 118 -15.74 -22.15 -20.65
C PRO A 118 -17.26 -22.03 -20.70
N LYS A 119 -17.85 -22.40 -21.85
CA LYS A 119 -19.31 -22.51 -21.97
C LYS A 119 -19.85 -23.47 -20.90
N HIS A 120 -20.95 -23.07 -20.26
CA HIS A 120 -21.60 -23.77 -19.13
C HIS A 120 -20.91 -23.65 -17.78
N ILE A 121 -19.85 -22.85 -17.67
CA ILE A 121 -19.31 -22.36 -16.39
C ILE A 121 -19.63 -20.88 -16.26
N LYS A 122 -20.06 -20.45 -15.08
CA LYS A 122 -20.18 -19.04 -14.70
C LYS A 122 -19.50 -18.85 -13.36
N ILE A 123 -18.70 -17.80 -13.25
CA ILE A 123 -18.05 -17.38 -12.01
C ILE A 123 -18.53 -15.97 -11.74
N ASP A 124 -19.22 -15.78 -10.63
CA ASP A 124 -19.58 -14.47 -10.14
C ASP A 124 -18.77 -14.12 -8.89
N VAL A 125 -18.52 -12.83 -8.70
CA VAL A 125 -17.85 -12.27 -7.53
C VAL A 125 -18.65 -11.13 -6.94
N GLU A 126 -18.56 -11.01 -5.62
CA GLU A 126 -19.17 -9.96 -4.82
C GLU A 126 -18.22 -9.55 -3.68
N ILE A 127 -18.21 -8.26 -3.32
CA ILE A 127 -17.54 -7.80 -2.09
C ILE A 127 -18.60 -7.69 -0.99
N ILE A 128 -18.65 -8.70 -0.12
CA ILE A 128 -19.71 -8.84 0.88
C ILE A 128 -19.41 -8.07 2.17
N ASN A 129 -18.13 -7.83 2.47
CA ASN A 129 -17.71 -7.10 3.67
C ASN A 129 -16.45 -6.26 3.44
N THR A 130 -16.21 -5.29 4.32
CA THR A 130 -15.01 -4.44 4.36
C THR A 130 -14.50 -4.37 5.78
N SER A 131 -13.19 -4.44 5.97
CA SER A 131 -12.59 -4.27 7.28
C SER A 131 -12.60 -2.81 7.76
N ASP A 132 -12.44 -2.64 9.07
CA ASP A 132 -12.23 -1.36 9.72
C ASP A 132 -10.74 -1.02 9.95
N THR A 133 -9.82 -1.92 9.60
CA THR A 133 -8.37 -1.74 9.77
C THR A 133 -7.70 -1.21 8.50
N GLY A 134 -6.74 -0.29 8.66
CA GLY A 134 -6.05 0.34 7.53
C GLY A 134 -6.68 1.66 7.07
N ASP A 135 -6.10 2.24 6.03
CA ASP A 135 -6.55 3.50 5.41
C ASP A 135 -6.93 3.22 3.96
N PHE A 136 -8.19 2.88 3.73
CA PHE A 136 -8.73 2.54 2.42
C PHE A 136 -10.24 2.83 2.36
N PRO A 137 -10.82 2.98 1.17
CA PRO A 137 -12.23 3.35 1.07
C PRO A 137 -13.16 2.16 1.30
N LYS A 138 -14.26 2.39 2.02
CA LYS A 138 -15.24 1.36 2.39
C LYS A 138 -16.46 1.30 1.46
N ASN A 139 -16.31 1.78 0.22
CA ASN A 139 -17.38 1.85 -0.79
C ASN A 139 -17.11 1.00 -2.04
N PRO A 140 -16.80 -0.31 -1.90
CA PRO A 140 -16.57 -1.19 -3.04
C PRO A 140 -17.85 -1.44 -3.85
N ARG A 141 -17.71 -2.11 -5.01
CA ARG A 141 -18.81 -2.71 -5.74
C ARG A 141 -19.46 -3.82 -4.90
N ARG A 142 -20.62 -3.54 -4.31
CA ARG A 142 -21.36 -4.49 -3.47
C ARG A 142 -22.21 -5.51 -4.23
N ASN A 143 -22.53 -5.29 -5.51
CA ASN A 143 -23.41 -6.21 -6.24
C ASN A 143 -22.63 -7.33 -6.92
N LYS A 144 -23.14 -8.57 -6.83
CA LYS A 144 -22.66 -9.74 -7.59
C LYS A 144 -22.54 -9.44 -9.08
N PHE A 145 -21.42 -9.82 -9.68
CA PHE A 145 -21.18 -9.65 -11.10
C PHE A 145 -20.38 -10.81 -11.69
N LYS A 146 -20.64 -11.10 -12.96
CA LYS A 146 -19.91 -12.13 -13.70
C LYS A 146 -18.50 -11.64 -14.03
N ILE A 147 -17.50 -12.48 -13.77
CA ILE A 147 -16.14 -12.25 -14.26
C ILE A 147 -15.96 -12.95 -15.61
N ASP A 148 -15.33 -12.25 -16.54
CA ASP A 148 -14.77 -12.79 -17.76
C ASP A 148 -13.45 -12.08 -18.10
N GLU A 149 -12.98 -12.19 -19.33
CA GLU A 149 -11.72 -11.58 -19.79
C GLU A 149 -11.78 -10.04 -19.80
N LYS A 150 -12.99 -9.45 -19.75
CA LYS A 150 -13.15 -8.00 -19.69
C LYS A 150 -12.98 -7.54 -18.25
N SER A 151 -12.01 -6.67 -18.03
CA SER A 151 -11.78 -6.01 -16.75
C SER A 151 -13.05 -5.40 -16.19
N GLN A 152 -13.42 -5.85 -14.99
CA GLN A 152 -14.49 -5.29 -14.18
C GLN A 152 -13.88 -4.48 -13.05
N THR A 153 -14.30 -3.22 -12.88
CA THR A 153 -13.87 -2.42 -11.71
C THR A 153 -14.67 -2.83 -10.48
N ILE A 154 -13.96 -3.03 -9.37
CA ILE A 154 -14.55 -3.44 -8.08
C ILE A 154 -14.34 -2.42 -6.97
N VAL A 155 -13.35 -1.54 -7.11
CA VAL A 155 -13.10 -0.40 -6.23
C VAL A 155 -12.70 0.77 -7.12
N TRP A 156 -13.32 1.93 -6.91
CA TRP A 156 -13.10 3.12 -7.71
C TRP A 156 -12.38 4.21 -6.93
N ASP A 157 -11.61 5.00 -7.65
CA ASP A 157 -11.20 6.36 -7.29
C ASP A 157 -10.58 6.48 -5.88
N PHE A 158 -9.64 5.60 -5.55
CA PHE A 158 -8.94 5.60 -4.26
C PHE A 158 -7.54 6.17 -4.36
N GLY A 159 -7.16 6.99 -3.37
CA GLY A 159 -5.82 7.56 -3.26
C GLY A 159 -4.83 6.61 -2.58
N ASN A 160 -3.71 7.17 -2.11
CA ASN A 160 -2.73 6.41 -1.32
C ASN A 160 -3.42 5.77 -0.10
N GLY A 161 -3.09 4.53 0.20
CA GLY A 161 -3.76 3.78 1.24
C GLY A 161 -3.26 2.35 1.36
N TYR A 162 -3.73 1.66 2.39
CA TYR A 162 -3.41 0.26 2.66
C TYR A 162 -4.52 -0.41 3.47
N THR A 163 -4.67 -1.72 3.31
CA THR A 163 -5.68 -2.51 4.03
C THR A 163 -5.18 -3.17 5.30
N GLY A 164 -3.85 -3.28 5.48
CA GLY A 164 -3.26 -4.28 6.36
C GLY A 164 -3.12 -5.62 5.65
N ASP A 165 -2.62 -6.61 6.39
CA ASP A 165 -2.20 -7.93 5.90
C ASP A 165 -2.97 -9.04 6.61
N GLY A 166 -3.27 -10.12 5.90
CA GLY A 166 -3.99 -11.28 6.45
C GLY A 166 -5.52 -11.17 6.43
N VAL A 167 -6.14 -12.27 6.87
CA VAL A 167 -7.60 -12.43 6.99
C VAL A 167 -8.23 -11.32 7.82
N ASN A 168 -9.44 -10.90 7.46
CA ASN A 168 -10.19 -9.80 8.11
C ASN A 168 -9.63 -8.40 7.85
N ASN A 169 -8.75 -8.23 6.85
CA ASN A 169 -8.27 -6.94 6.39
C ASN A 169 -8.75 -6.68 4.95
N GLY A 170 -9.03 -5.43 4.59
CA GLY A 170 -9.42 -5.06 3.22
C GLY A 170 -10.86 -5.46 2.86
N TYR A 171 -11.03 -6.17 1.74
CA TYR A 171 -12.35 -6.51 1.18
C TYR A 171 -12.62 -8.01 1.21
N GLN A 172 -13.71 -8.46 1.84
CA GLN A 172 -14.09 -9.86 1.81
C GLN A 172 -14.78 -10.20 0.49
N LEU A 173 -14.25 -11.19 -0.22
CA LEU A 173 -14.74 -11.65 -1.51
C LEU A 173 -15.64 -12.88 -1.33
N GLU A 174 -16.82 -12.87 -1.96
CA GLU A 174 -17.63 -14.06 -2.17
C GLU A 174 -17.58 -14.46 -3.64
N TYR A 175 -17.12 -15.67 -3.91
CA TYR A 175 -17.17 -16.31 -5.22
C TYR A 175 -18.36 -17.24 -5.32
N THR A 176 -19.05 -17.19 -6.44
CA THR A 176 -20.13 -18.11 -6.79
C THR A 176 -19.78 -18.84 -8.08
N LEU A 177 -19.69 -20.17 -8.02
CA LEU A 177 -19.44 -21.03 -9.18
C LEU A 177 -20.74 -21.72 -9.60
N HIS A 178 -21.12 -21.53 -10.86
CA HIS A 178 -22.15 -22.34 -11.50
C HIS A 178 -21.50 -23.26 -12.53
N ASN A 179 -21.59 -24.58 -12.34
CA ASN A 179 -20.99 -25.58 -13.21
C ASN A 179 -21.87 -26.83 -13.35
N LYS A 180 -23.04 -26.67 -13.97
CA LYS A 180 -24.05 -27.74 -14.10
C LYS A 180 -23.56 -29.01 -14.81
N LYS A 181 -22.50 -28.92 -15.61
CA LYS A 181 -21.96 -30.01 -16.42
C LYS A 181 -20.64 -30.58 -15.89
N GLY A 182 -20.17 -30.13 -14.73
CA GLY A 182 -18.93 -30.63 -14.14
C GLY A 182 -17.70 -30.43 -15.00
N LYS A 183 -17.66 -29.36 -15.78
CA LYS A 183 -16.53 -29.12 -16.68
C LYS A 183 -15.36 -28.53 -15.90
N SER A 184 -14.16 -29.00 -16.21
CA SER A 184 -12.94 -28.40 -15.68
C SER A 184 -12.69 -27.05 -16.34
N LEU A 185 -12.11 -26.12 -15.57
CA LEU A 185 -11.50 -24.94 -16.14
C LEU A 185 -10.27 -25.34 -16.97
N PRO A 186 -9.88 -24.54 -17.98
CA PRO A 186 -8.66 -24.79 -18.75
C PRO A 186 -7.42 -24.84 -17.84
N GLN A 187 -6.37 -25.50 -18.32
CA GLN A 187 -5.07 -25.43 -17.67
C GLN A 187 -4.61 -23.97 -17.57
N ASP A 188 -4.00 -23.63 -16.42
CA ASP A 188 -3.50 -22.28 -16.10
C ASP A 188 -4.56 -21.17 -16.11
N PHE A 189 -5.83 -21.52 -15.92
CA PHE A 189 -6.90 -20.55 -15.70
C PHE A 189 -6.65 -19.78 -14.39
N ARG A 190 -6.73 -18.45 -14.47
CA ARG A 190 -6.46 -17.53 -13.38
C ARG A 190 -7.48 -16.39 -13.38
N ILE A 191 -7.88 -16.00 -12.18
CA ILE A 191 -8.53 -14.72 -11.92
C ILE A 191 -7.43 -13.77 -11.47
N ILE A 192 -7.37 -12.60 -12.08
CA ILE A 192 -6.31 -11.61 -11.91
C ILE A 192 -6.93 -10.35 -11.34
N TYR A 193 -6.34 -9.88 -10.24
CA TYR A 193 -6.61 -8.57 -9.65
C TYR A 193 -5.48 -7.61 -9.98
N GLU A 194 -5.81 -6.40 -10.40
CA GLU A 194 -4.83 -5.37 -10.77
C GLU A 194 -5.23 -4.01 -10.21
N ILE A 195 -4.26 -3.27 -9.69
CA ILE A 195 -4.41 -1.86 -9.36
C ILE A 195 -4.05 -1.05 -10.61
N ILE A 196 -4.99 -0.26 -11.11
CA ILE A 196 -4.82 0.62 -12.26
C ILE A 196 -4.81 2.06 -11.77
N THR A 197 -3.65 2.71 -11.89
CA THR A 197 -3.54 4.16 -11.63
C THR A 197 -4.19 4.95 -12.76
N ASP A 198 -5.03 5.92 -12.38
CA ASP A 198 -5.64 6.83 -13.34
C ASP A 198 -4.56 7.70 -13.98
N LYS A 199 -4.40 7.58 -15.30
CA LYS A 199 -3.52 8.48 -16.05
C LYS A 199 -4.17 9.84 -16.09
N ASN A 200 -3.56 10.82 -15.44
CA ASN A 200 -3.84 12.26 -15.46
C ASN A 200 -5.00 12.66 -16.41
N GLY A 201 -6.20 12.86 -15.85
CA GLY A 201 -7.24 13.70 -16.46
C GLY A 201 -8.29 13.03 -17.35
N LYS A 202 -8.30 11.70 -17.55
CA LYS A 202 -9.48 11.04 -18.13
C LYS A 202 -10.30 10.41 -17.02
N LYS A 203 -11.22 11.20 -16.45
CA LYS A 203 -12.34 10.66 -15.68
C LYS A 203 -13.01 9.58 -16.55
N ASN A 204 -12.92 8.33 -16.13
CA ASN A 204 -13.77 7.28 -16.69
C ASN A 204 -15.21 7.67 -16.34
N LYS A 205 -15.92 8.24 -17.31
CA LYS A 205 -17.35 8.48 -17.20
C LYS A 205 -18.03 7.11 -17.20
N HIS A 206 -18.56 6.72 -16.05
CA HIS A 206 -19.64 5.76 -15.93
C HIS A 206 -20.82 6.46 -15.30
#